data_AF-B0PAQ2-F1
#
_entry.id   AF-B0PAQ2-F1
#
_cell.length_a   1.000
_cell.length_b   1.000
_cell.length_c   1.000
_cell.angle_alpha   90.00
_cell.angle_beta   90.00
_cell.angle_gamma   90.00
#
_symmetry.space_group_name_H-M   'P 1'
#
loop_
_entity.id
_entity.type
_entity.pdbx_description
1 polymer ?
#
loop_
_entity_poly.entity_id
_entity_poly.type
_entity_poly.pdbx_seq_one_letter_code
_entity_poly.pdbx_strand_id
1 'polypeptide(L)'
;MLLKTKNTEFETEYTIGAYTRLKKELKCDNLRTALLVAAKSEDYETFARSIMAFSGGHINRMDDAYMAIDTYVFENESTYFEAFIQLVAEIGEAGFFKEKRTPEELRKMAEAPDLAIDMDALTAEAVRMFRGEALGKMVAEMAGTIRTGANTSTISDPLPMKAE
;
A
#
# COMPACT_ATOMS: atom_id res chain seq x y z
N MET A 1 12.29 -6.46 20.31
CA MET A 1 12.19 -5.28 21.19
C MET A 1 11.56 -5.75 22.48
N LEU A 2 12.15 -5.36 23.60
CA LEU A 2 11.61 -5.64 24.92
C LEU A 2 10.85 -4.40 25.39
N LEU A 3 9.54 -4.55 25.54
CA LEU A 3 8.69 -3.48 26.03
C LEU A 3 8.38 -3.74 27.49
N LYS A 4 8.92 -2.88 28.35
CA LYS A 4 8.60 -2.86 29.77
C LYS A 4 7.48 -1.87 30.02
N THR A 5 6.52 -2.29 30.83
CA THR A 5 5.53 -1.42 31.45
C THR A 5 5.54 -1.66 32.95
N LYS A 6 4.85 -0.81 33.71
CA LYS A 6 4.69 -0.98 35.17
C LYS A 6 4.08 -2.33 35.57
N ASN A 7 3.32 -2.97 34.68
CA ASN A 7 2.55 -4.18 34.97
C ASN A 7 3.01 -5.41 34.18
N THR A 8 3.71 -5.21 33.06
CA THR A 8 4.04 -6.28 32.12
C THR A 8 5.33 -5.95 31.39
N GLU A 9 6.24 -6.91 31.34
CA GLU A 9 7.38 -6.92 30.43
C GLU A 9 7.09 -7.99 29.38
N PHE A 10 7.16 -7.64 28.10
CA PHE A 10 7.03 -8.61 27.04
C PHE A 10 8.00 -8.31 25.90
N GLU A 11 8.45 -9.38 25.27
CA GLU A 11 9.23 -9.32 24.06
C GLU A 11 8.30 -9.41 22.86
N THR A 12 8.59 -8.64 21.82
CA THR A 12 7.87 -8.72 20.55
C THR A 12 8.00 -10.11 19.92
N GLU A 13 6.88 -10.72 19.57
CA GLU A 13 6.79 -12.02 18.90
C GLU A 13 6.43 -11.85 17.42
N TYR A 14 7.41 -12.06 16.55
CA TYR A 14 7.25 -11.89 15.11
C TYR A 14 6.72 -13.16 14.44
N THR A 15 5.40 -13.25 14.30
CA THR A 15 4.73 -14.39 13.65
C THR A 15 4.09 -14.01 12.32
N ILE A 16 3.94 -14.99 11.41
CA ILE A 16 3.19 -14.81 10.14
C ILE A 16 1.76 -14.35 10.40
N GLY A 17 1.12 -14.86 11.46
CA GLY A 17 -0.23 -14.47 11.86
C GLY A 17 -0.32 -12.99 12.26
N ALA A 18 0.62 -12.52 13.11
CA ALA A 18 0.72 -11.12 13.51
C ALA A 18 0.95 -10.20 12.30
N TYR A 19 1.94 -10.53 11.46
CA TYR A 19 2.24 -9.78 10.24
C TYR A 19 1.02 -9.67 9.31
N THR A 20 0.33 -10.79 9.06
CA THR A 20 -0.83 -10.82 8.15
C THR A 20 -2.02 -10.05 8.71
N ARG A 21 -2.25 -10.10 10.03
CA ARG A 21 -3.29 -9.29 10.69
C ARG A 21 -3.00 -7.81 10.53
N LEU A 22 -1.78 -7.39 10.87
CA LEU A 22 -1.40 -5.98 10.79
C LEU A 22 -1.56 -5.42 9.37
N LYS A 23 -1.14 -6.17 8.34
CA LYS A 23 -1.39 -5.79 6.93
C LYS A 23 -2.87 -5.56 6.62
N LYS A 24 -3.74 -6.46 7.10
CA LYS A 24 -5.19 -6.36 6.88
C LYS A 24 -5.80 -5.17 7.61
N GLU A 25 -5.38 -4.92 8.85
CA GLU A 25 -5.83 -3.80 9.65
C GLU A 25 -5.43 -2.45 9.04
N LEU A 26 -4.18 -2.34 8.60
CA LEU A 26 -3.65 -1.16 7.92
C LEU A 26 -4.06 -1.04 6.45
N LYS A 27 -4.78 -2.05 5.92
CA LYS A 27 -5.23 -2.13 4.52
C LYS A 27 -4.11 -1.82 3.52
N CYS A 28 -2.94 -2.43 3.72
CA CYS A 28 -1.76 -2.17 2.92
C CYS A 28 -1.21 -3.43 2.24
N ASP A 29 -0.71 -3.26 1.03
CA ASP A 29 -0.03 -4.33 0.28
C ASP A 29 1.45 -4.42 0.66
N ASN A 30 2.10 -3.28 0.90
CA ASN A 30 3.49 -3.21 1.36
C ASN A 30 3.56 -2.69 2.80
N LEU A 31 3.70 -3.62 3.76
CA LEU A 31 3.74 -3.28 5.18
C LEU A 31 4.93 -2.38 5.53
N ARG A 32 6.12 -2.63 4.96
CA ARG A 32 7.29 -1.80 5.25
C ARG A 32 6.99 -0.35 4.89
N THR A 33 6.52 -0.11 3.67
CA THR A 33 6.22 1.25 3.21
C THR A 33 5.17 1.89 4.11
N ALA A 34 4.08 1.19 4.43
CA ALA A 34 3.05 1.70 5.33
C ALA A 34 3.61 2.10 6.70
N LEU A 35 4.45 1.25 7.31
CA LEU A 35 5.06 1.54 8.61
C LEU A 35 6.07 2.69 8.55
N LEU A 36 6.87 2.79 7.49
CA LEU A 36 7.81 3.90 7.32
C LEU A 36 7.10 5.24 7.08
N VAL A 37 5.99 5.23 6.32
CA VAL A 37 5.13 6.40 6.14
C VAL A 37 4.55 6.83 7.48
N ALA A 38 4.00 5.89 8.25
CA ALA A 38 3.48 6.13 9.59
C ALA A 38 4.56 6.69 10.53
N ALA A 39 5.78 6.15 10.51
CA ALA A 39 6.88 6.65 11.30
C ALA A 39 7.23 8.10 10.94
N LYS A 40 7.31 8.42 9.64
CA LYS A 40 7.60 9.79 9.17
C LYS A 40 6.52 10.79 9.57
N SER A 41 5.26 10.39 9.53
CA SER A 41 4.12 11.26 9.88
C SER A 41 3.80 11.29 11.37
N GLU A 42 4.64 10.67 12.21
CA GLU A 42 4.41 10.51 13.65
C GLU A 42 3.02 9.90 13.95
N ASP A 43 2.57 8.95 13.12
CA ASP A 43 1.31 8.24 13.32
C ASP A 43 1.47 7.23 14.46
N TYR A 44 1.17 7.74 15.64
CA TYR A 44 1.26 7.05 16.91
C TYR A 44 0.28 5.88 17.02
N GLU A 45 -0.89 6.00 16.40
CA GLU A 45 -1.90 4.94 16.42
C GLU A 45 -1.40 3.72 15.64
N THR A 46 -0.82 3.93 14.46
CA THR A 46 -0.22 2.84 13.68
C THR A 46 0.95 2.20 14.41
N PHE A 47 1.76 2.98 15.14
CA PHE A 47 2.83 2.41 15.95
C PHE A 47 2.27 1.50 17.05
N ALA A 48 1.31 1.99 17.83
CA ALA A 48 0.65 1.24 18.89
C ALA A 48 -0.07 -0.02 18.37
N ARG A 49 -0.77 0.04 17.23
CA ARG A 49 -1.36 -1.13 16.57
C ARG A 49 -0.30 -2.17 16.20
N SER A 50 0.86 -1.72 15.72
CA SER A 50 1.98 -2.61 15.39
C SER A 50 2.50 -3.31 16.65
N ILE A 51 2.66 -2.57 17.76
CA ILE A 51 3.02 -3.14 19.06
C ILE A 51 2.01 -4.18 19.52
N MET A 52 0.73 -3.84 19.47
CA MET A 52 -0.34 -4.79 19.83
C MET A 52 -0.27 -6.06 19.00
N ALA A 53 -0.11 -5.93 17.67
CA ALA A 53 -0.04 -7.06 16.76
C ALA A 53 1.11 -8.02 17.08
N PHE A 54 2.28 -7.48 17.41
CA PHE A 54 3.48 -8.27 17.74
C PHE A 54 3.64 -8.55 19.25
N SER A 55 2.67 -8.18 20.09
CA SER A 55 2.75 -8.45 21.53
C SER A 55 2.43 -9.89 21.92
N GLY A 56 2.14 -10.79 20.97
CA GLY A 56 1.70 -12.17 21.30
C GLY A 56 0.37 -12.24 22.07
N GLY A 57 -0.40 -11.14 22.13
CA GLY A 57 -1.62 -11.03 22.93
C GLY A 57 -1.40 -10.53 24.37
N HIS A 58 -0.18 -10.10 24.72
CA HIS A 58 0.12 -9.46 25.99
C HIS A 58 -0.48 -8.04 26.07
N ILE A 59 -0.60 -7.34 24.94
CA ILE A 59 -1.25 -6.03 24.86
C ILE A 59 -2.50 -6.12 24.00
N ASN A 60 -3.65 -5.88 24.64
CA ASN A 60 -4.97 -5.98 24.01
C ASN A 60 -5.73 -4.65 23.98
N ARG A 61 -5.15 -3.58 24.53
CA ARG A 61 -5.74 -2.23 24.59
C ARG A 61 -4.76 -1.21 24.05
N MET A 62 -5.27 -0.20 23.35
CA MET A 62 -4.46 0.90 22.82
C MET A 62 -3.76 1.69 23.92
N ASP A 63 -4.44 1.97 25.04
CA ASP A 63 -3.84 2.70 26.17
C ASP A 63 -2.58 1.98 26.71
N ASP A 64 -2.64 0.65 26.80
CA ASP A 64 -1.52 -0.17 27.27
C ASP A 64 -0.37 -0.17 26.25
N ALA A 65 -0.69 -0.14 24.96
CA ALA A 65 0.30 -0.01 23.88
C ALA A 65 1.01 1.34 23.94
N TYR A 66 0.27 2.45 24.12
CA TYR A 66 0.84 3.78 24.26
C TYR A 66 1.76 3.86 25.48
N MET A 67 1.31 3.36 26.64
CA MET A 67 2.14 3.33 27.83
C MET A 67 3.44 2.52 27.63
N ALA A 68 3.38 1.41 26.90
CA ALA A 68 4.56 0.61 26.56
C ALA A 68 5.54 1.37 25.68
N ILE A 69 5.04 2.08 24.66
CA ILE A 69 5.88 2.90 23.80
C ILE A 69 6.52 4.05 24.59
N ASP A 70 5.72 4.79 25.36
CA ASP A 70 6.21 5.92 26.17
C ASP A 70 7.29 5.47 27.16
N THR A 71 7.07 4.32 27.82
CA THR A 71 8.04 3.75 28.75
C THR A 71 9.33 3.36 28.04
N TYR A 72 9.23 2.69 26.88
CA TYR A 72 10.39 2.31 26.08
C TYR A 72 11.21 3.54 25.64
N VAL A 73 10.54 4.55 25.10
CA VAL A 73 11.17 5.80 24.65
C VAL A 73 11.86 6.52 25.80
N PHE A 74 11.22 6.58 26.96
CA PHE A 74 11.80 7.18 28.16
C PHE A 74 13.02 6.40 28.67
N GLU A 75 12.91 5.08 28.83
CA GLU A 75 13.99 4.24 29.39
C GLU A 75 15.21 4.10 28.46
N ASN A 76 15.01 4.20 27.15
CA ASN A 76 16.08 4.07 26.16
C ASN A 76 16.60 5.42 25.65
N GLU A 77 16.13 6.54 26.21
CA GLU A 77 16.49 7.90 25.77
C GLU A 77 16.36 8.10 24.25
N SER A 78 15.37 7.45 23.63
CA SER A 78 15.16 7.48 22.18
C SER A 78 14.02 8.41 21.79
N THR A 79 13.89 8.71 20.51
CA THR A 79 12.66 9.36 19.99
C THR A 79 11.62 8.30 19.58
N TYR A 80 10.35 8.71 19.45
CA TYR A 80 9.30 7.85 18.91
C TYR A 80 9.61 7.37 17.50
N PHE A 81 10.14 8.26 16.66
CA PHE A 81 10.60 7.91 15.33
C PHE A 81 11.64 6.78 15.37
N GLU A 82 12.64 6.89 16.24
CA GLU A 82 13.68 5.86 16.36
C GLU A 82 13.17 4.53 16.91
N ALA A 83 12.30 4.57 17.92
CA ALA A 83 11.64 3.37 18.44
C ALA A 83 10.81 2.68 17.35
N PHE A 84 10.13 3.46 16.51
CA PHE A 84 9.33 2.92 15.42
C PHE A 84 10.23 2.35 14.30
N ILE A 85 11.31 3.04 13.92
CA ILE A 85 12.30 2.51 12.97
C ILE A 85 12.93 1.22 13.48
N GLN A 86 13.24 1.14 14.78
CA GLN A 86 13.76 -0.07 15.41
C GLN A 86 12.77 -1.23 15.29
N LEU A 87 11.48 -1.01 15.55
CA LEU A 87 10.45 -2.03 15.33
C LEU A 87 10.44 -2.51 13.87
N VAL A 88 10.51 -1.60 12.90
CA VAL A 88 10.54 -1.95 11.47
C VAL A 88 11.79 -2.77 11.13
N ALA A 89 12.95 -2.41 11.69
CA ALA A 89 14.19 -3.17 11.50
C ALA A 89 14.06 -4.61 12.02
N GLU A 90 13.49 -4.78 13.20
CA GLU A 90 13.31 -6.11 13.83
C GLU A 90 12.32 -6.99 13.07
N ILE A 91 11.22 -6.42 12.56
CA ILE A 91 10.31 -7.13 11.64
C ILE A 91 11.09 -7.62 10.39
N GLY A 92 11.99 -6.79 9.87
CA GLY A 92 12.87 -7.14 8.77
C GLY A 92 13.87 -8.25 9.11
N GLU A 93 14.47 -8.19 10.29
CA GLU A 93 15.41 -9.21 10.79
C GLU A 93 14.74 -10.58 10.96
N ALA A 94 13.49 -10.58 11.39
CA ALA A 94 12.63 -11.77 11.47
C ALA A 94 12.22 -12.34 10.10
N GLY A 95 12.61 -11.70 8.99
CA GLY A 95 12.45 -12.23 7.62
C GLY A 95 11.12 -11.89 6.96
N PHE A 96 10.33 -10.96 7.52
CA PHE A 96 9.04 -10.58 6.96
C PHE A 96 9.11 -9.61 5.78
N PHE A 97 10.30 -9.07 5.51
CA PHE A 97 10.54 -8.25 4.35
C PHE A 97 11.54 -8.92 3.41
N LYS A 98 11.38 -8.68 2.11
CA LYS A 98 12.20 -9.29 1.06
C LYS A 98 13.71 -9.02 1.20
N GLU A 99 14.07 -7.87 1.73
CA GLU A 99 15.46 -7.43 1.92
C GLU A 99 15.66 -7.01 3.37
N LYS A 100 16.78 -7.34 4.01
CA LYS A 100 17.09 -6.76 5.31
C LYS A 100 17.62 -5.35 5.14
N ARG A 101 17.32 -4.47 6.08
CA ARG A 101 17.75 -3.07 6.07
C ARG A 101 18.18 -2.66 7.47
N THR A 102 19.28 -1.92 7.58
CA THR A 102 19.71 -1.39 8.88
C THR A 102 18.79 -0.24 9.33
N PRO A 103 18.76 0.11 10.63
CA PRO A 103 18.04 1.28 11.10
C PRO A 103 18.39 2.56 10.34
N GLU A 104 19.67 2.78 10.00
CA GLU A 104 20.11 3.95 9.22
C GLU A 104 19.56 3.96 7.80
N GLU A 105 19.51 2.80 7.13
CA GLU A 105 18.90 2.68 5.80
C GLU A 105 17.39 2.96 5.87
N LEU A 106 16.71 2.43 6.89
CA LEU A 106 15.29 2.65 7.10
C LEU A 106 14.97 4.12 7.42
N ARG A 107 15.82 4.80 8.21
CA ARG A 107 15.70 6.26 8.44
C ARG A 107 15.77 7.03 7.12
N LYS A 108 16.78 6.75 6.29
CA LYS A 108 16.92 7.38 4.97
C LYS A 108 15.72 7.11 4.06
N MET A 109 15.19 5.89 4.08
CA MET A 109 13.97 5.55 3.35
C MET A 109 12.77 6.34 3.86
N ALA A 110 12.58 6.44 5.18
CA ALA A 110 11.48 7.20 5.77
C ALA A 110 11.53 8.70 5.40
N GLU A 111 12.74 9.26 5.37
CA GLU A 111 12.96 10.66 5.02
C GLU A 111 12.76 10.93 3.51
N ALA A 112 12.87 9.90 2.67
CA ALA A 112 12.76 10.03 1.22
C ALA A 112 11.41 10.67 0.81
N PRO A 113 11.44 11.67 -0.10
CA PRO A 113 10.24 12.40 -0.51
C PRO A 113 9.24 11.52 -1.29
N ASP A 114 9.71 10.42 -1.87
CA ASP A 114 8.96 9.47 -2.69
C ASP A 114 8.52 8.21 -1.94
N LEU A 115 8.75 8.11 -0.62
CA LEU A 115 8.42 6.93 0.18
C LEU A 115 6.96 6.45 0.02
N ALA A 116 6.01 7.37 -0.09
CA ALA A 116 4.59 7.07 -0.24
C ALA A 116 4.16 6.80 -1.70
N ILE A 117 5.07 6.91 -2.66
CA ILE A 117 4.79 6.63 -4.06
C ILE A 117 4.88 5.12 -4.25
N ASP A 118 3.72 4.48 -4.24
CA ASP A 118 3.58 3.10 -4.67
C ASP A 118 3.77 3.05 -6.19
N MET A 119 5.01 2.82 -6.62
CA MET A 119 5.35 2.73 -8.04
C MET A 119 4.63 1.56 -8.73
N ASP A 120 4.26 0.51 -8.02
CA ASP A 120 3.50 -0.61 -8.57
C ASP A 120 2.04 -0.18 -8.83
N ALA A 121 1.43 0.55 -7.90
CA ALA A 121 0.12 1.18 -8.11
C ALA A 121 0.15 2.24 -9.22
N LEU A 122 1.18 3.09 -9.24
CA LEU A 122 1.36 4.11 -10.27
C LEU A 122 1.55 3.48 -11.66
N THR A 123 2.30 2.36 -11.74
CA THR A 123 2.49 1.59 -12.96
C THR A 123 1.20 0.87 -13.36
N ALA A 124 0.47 0.28 -12.43
CA ALA A 124 -0.83 -0.35 -12.70
C ALA A 124 -1.85 0.67 -13.23
N GLU A 125 -1.87 1.87 -12.65
CA GLU A 125 -2.71 2.97 -13.09
C GLU A 125 -2.29 3.51 -14.47
N ALA A 126 -1.00 3.71 -14.70
CA ALA A 126 -0.46 4.09 -16.01
C ALA A 126 -0.80 3.05 -17.09
N VAL A 127 -0.63 1.75 -16.80
CA VAL A 127 -1.02 0.65 -17.71
C VAL A 127 -2.53 0.65 -17.97
N ARG A 128 -3.35 0.94 -16.95
CA ARG A 128 -4.81 1.05 -17.09
C ARG A 128 -5.20 2.21 -18.00
N MET A 129 -4.57 3.37 -17.84
CA MET A 129 -4.79 4.54 -18.69
C MET A 129 -4.39 4.28 -20.14
N PHE A 130 -3.21 3.69 -20.37
CA PHE A 130 -2.75 3.28 -21.72
C PHE A 130 -3.72 2.30 -22.39
N ARG A 131 -4.22 1.30 -21.65
CA ARG A 131 -5.21 0.35 -22.19
C ARG A 131 -6.54 1.04 -22.50
N GLY A 132 -6.97 2.00 -21.67
CA GLY A 132 -8.17 2.79 -21.89
C GLY A 132 -8.10 3.65 -23.14
N GLU A 133 -6.96 4.32 -23.39
CA GLU A 133 -6.73 5.09 -24.62
C GLU A 133 -6.68 4.19 -25.87
N ALA A 134 -6.04 3.03 -25.77
CA ALA A 134 -5.99 2.06 -26.88
C ALA A 134 -7.39 1.52 -27.22
N LEU A 135 -8.20 1.19 -26.21
CA LEU A 135 -9.60 0.79 -26.40
C LEU A 135 -10.45 1.94 -26.96
N GLY A 136 -10.25 3.16 -26.49
CA GLY A 136 -10.94 4.35 -27.00
C GLY A 136 -10.67 4.59 -28.49
N LYS A 137 -9.42 4.45 -28.92
CA LYS A 137 -9.04 4.53 -30.35
C LYS A 137 -9.66 3.42 -31.18
N MET A 138 -9.65 2.18 -30.69
CA MET A 138 -10.21 1.04 -31.41
C MET A 138 -11.75 1.14 -31.57
N VAL A 139 -12.45 1.64 -30.54
CA VAL A 139 -13.89 1.93 -30.60
C VAL A 139 -14.19 3.09 -31.56
N ALA A 140 -13.37 4.14 -31.56
CA ALA A 140 -13.51 5.26 -32.49
C ALA A 140 -13.29 4.84 -33.96
N GLU A 141 -12.31 3.97 -34.22
CA GLU A 141 -12.06 3.39 -35.55
C GLU A 141 -13.21 2.48 -36.00
N MET A 142 -13.75 1.64 -35.12
CA MET A 142 -14.94 0.84 -35.39
C MET A 142 -16.18 1.70 -35.64
N ALA A 143 -16.38 2.78 -34.87
CA ALA A 143 -17.49 3.71 -35.10
C ALA A 143 -17.35 4.49 -36.43
N GLY A 144 -16.11 4.77 -36.85
CA GLY A 144 -15.81 5.38 -38.15
C GLY A 144 -16.11 4.46 -39.35
N THR A 145 -15.81 3.17 -39.23
CA THR A 145 -16.09 2.17 -40.29
C THR A 145 -17.58 1.86 -40.43
N ILE A 146 -18.36 1.92 -39.35
CA ILE A 146 -19.83 1.73 -39.41
C ILE A 146 -20.50 2.88 -40.19
N ARG A 147 -19.96 4.11 -40.13
CA ARG A 147 -20.54 5.27 -40.85
C ARG A 147 -20.25 5.28 -42.35
N THR A 148 -19.17 4.66 -42.81
CA THR A 148 -18.80 4.63 -44.24
C THR A 148 -19.40 3.45 -45.02
N GLY A 149 -19.91 2.42 -44.35
CA GLY A 149 -20.53 1.24 -44.98
C GLY A 149 -22.00 1.38 -45.39
N ALA A 150 -22.68 2.48 -45.04
CA ALA A 150 -24.13 2.63 -45.25
C ALA A 150 -24.53 3.29 -46.59
N ASN A 151 -23.57 3.59 -47.50
CA ASN A 151 -23.85 4.43 -48.67
C ASN A 151 -23.29 3.89 -49.99
N THR A 152 -23.56 2.62 -50.31
CA THR A 152 -23.49 2.14 -51.70
C THR A 152 -24.59 1.09 -51.96
N SER A 153 -25.80 1.56 -52.21
CA SER A 153 -26.84 0.77 -52.89
C SER A 153 -27.67 1.75 -53.74
N THR A 154 -27.04 2.32 -54.77
CA THR A 154 -27.78 2.95 -55.86
C THR A 154 -28.55 1.86 -56.58
N ILE A 155 -29.84 1.81 -56.28
CA ILE A 155 -30.86 1.04 -56.99
C ILE A 155 -30.76 1.37 -58.48
N SER A 156 -30.66 0.31 -59.27
CA SER A 156 -30.53 0.31 -60.72
C SER A 156 -31.71 0.99 -61.43
N ASP A 157 -31.42 1.53 -62.61
CA ASP A 157 -32.28 2.32 -63.49
C ASP A 157 -33.73 1.83 -63.66
N PRO A 158 -34.72 2.74 -63.84
CA PRO A 158 -36.07 2.36 -64.20
C PRO A 158 -36.17 1.93 -65.68
N LEU A 159 -36.76 0.75 -65.90
CA LEU A 159 -37.16 0.25 -67.23
C LEU A 159 -38.25 1.15 -67.85
N PRO A 160 -38.26 1.36 -69.18
CA PRO A 160 -39.28 2.17 -69.84
C PRO A 160 -40.60 1.39 -69.96
N MET A 161 -41.66 1.94 -69.38
CA MET A 161 -43.03 1.48 -69.63
C MET A 161 -43.50 1.97 -71.01
N LYS A 162 -43.89 1.02 -71.88
CA LYS A 162 -44.73 1.29 -73.04
C LYS A 162 -46.14 1.63 -72.58
N ALA A 163 -46.68 2.74 -73.07
CA ALA A 163 -48.12 2.98 -73.13
C ALA A 163 -48.59 2.80 -74.58
N GLU A 164 -49.83 2.35 -74.70
CA GLU A 164 -50.55 1.74 -75.83
C GLU A 164 -50.49 2.48 -77.18
#